data_AF-A0A832T502-F1
#
_entry.id   AF-A0A832T502-F1
#
_cell.length_a   1.000
_cell.length_b   1.000
_cell.length_c   1.000
_cell.angle_alpha   90.00
_cell.angle_beta   90.00
_cell.angle_gamma   90.00
#
_symmetry.space_group_name_H-M   'P 1'
#
loop_
_entity.id
_entity.type
_entity.pdbx_description
1 polymer ?
#
loop_
_entity_poly.entity_id
_entity_poly.type
_entity_poly.pdbx_seq_one_letter_code
_entity_poly.pdbx_strand_id
1 'polypeptide(L)' 'MHWIEKYLKILQCPYCRGDLYLNKNKNKLICKKCNRVYDIVEGIPILLRY' A
#
# COMPACT_ATOMS: atom_id res chain seq x y z
N MET A 1 0.29 13.13 2.60
CA MET A 1 0.37 12.19 1.45
C MET A 1 -0.91 12.24 0.62
N HIS A 2 -1.14 13.35 -0.09
CA HIS A 2 -2.42 13.58 -0.76
C HIS A 2 -2.66 12.64 -1.96
N TRP A 3 -1.58 12.26 -2.68
CA TRP A 3 -1.71 11.47 -3.90
C TRP A 3 -1.99 9.98 -3.63
N ILE A 4 -1.35 9.35 -2.63
CA ILE A 4 -1.53 7.92 -2.34
C ILE A 4 -3.01 7.59 -2.07
N GLU A 5 -3.70 8.41 -1.26
CA GLU A 5 -5.12 8.21 -0.95
C GLU A 5 -6.01 8.26 -2.20
N LYS A 6 -5.67 9.10 -3.19
CA LYS A 6 -6.40 9.24 -4.45
C LYS A 6 -6.27 8.00 -5.35
N TYR A 7 -5.13 7.32 -5.30
CA TYR A 7 -4.83 6.18 -6.18
C TYR A 7 -5.05 4.81 -5.54
N LEU A 8 -5.42 4.75 -4.25
CA LEU A 8 -5.72 3.47 -3.57
C LEU A 8 -6.78 2.62 -4.31
N LYS A 9 -7.71 3.25 -5.04
CA LYS A 9 -8.74 2.53 -5.82
C LYS A 9 -8.20 1.80 -7.04
N ILE A 10 -7.03 2.19 -7.56
CA ILE A 10 -6.39 1.55 -8.71
C ILE A 10 -5.16 0.74 -8.32
N LEU A 11 -4.59 0.97 -7.14
CA LEU A 11 -3.44 0.24 -6.63
C LEU A 11 -3.88 -1.08 -5.98
N GLN A 12 -3.26 -2.18 -6.40
CA GLN A 12 -3.46 -3.50 -5.82
C GLN A 12 -2.17 -4.05 -5.22
N CYS A 13 -2.32 -4.95 -4.25
CA CYS A 13 -1.22 -5.71 -3.68
C CYS A 13 -0.45 -6.44 -4.80
N PRO A 14 0.86 -6.20 -4.97
CA PRO A 14 1.64 -6.87 -6.01
C PRO A 14 1.62 -8.39 -5.82
N TYR A 15 1.63 -8.89 -4.58
CA TYR A 15 1.63 -10.33 -4.34
C TYR A 15 0.32 -11.04 -4.75
N CYS A 16 -0.82 -10.60 -4.21
CA CYS A 16 -2.09 -11.36 -4.29
C CYS A 16 -3.22 -10.64 -5.04
N ARG A 17 -2.96 -9.45 -5.60
CA ARG A 17 -3.92 -8.57 -6.29
C ARG A 17 -5.11 -8.07 -5.43
N GLY A 18 -5.02 -8.21 -4.10
CA GLY A 18 -6.04 -7.69 -3.19
C GLY A 18 -5.91 -6.18 -2.94
N ASP A 19 -7.00 -5.55 -2.50
CA ASP A 19 -7.03 -4.13 -2.17
C ASP A 19 -6.03 -3.75 -1.07
N LEU A 20 -5.45 -2.57 -1.20
CA LEU A 20 -4.59 -1.95 -0.20
C LEU A 20 -5.38 -0.92 0.62
N TYR A 21 -4.96 -0.70 1.87
CA TYR A 21 -5.38 0.45 2.67
C TYR A 21 -4.17 1.13 3.29
N LEU A 22 -4.27 2.46 3.46
CA LEU A 22 -3.23 3.26 4.09
C LEU A 22 -3.41 3.24 5.61
N ASN A 23 -2.40 2.75 6.32
CA ASN A 23 -2.28 2.98 7.76
C ASN A 23 -1.58 4.32 7.99
N LYS A 24 -2.37 5.39 8.18
CA LYS A 24 -1.86 6.75 8.36
C LYS A 24 -0.93 6.90 9.57
N ASN A 25 -1.21 6.16 10.65
CA ASN A 25 -0.41 6.22 11.88
C ASN A 25 0.97 5.59 11.71
N LYS A 26 1.09 4.58 10.85
CA LYS A 26 2.34 3.82 10.66
C LYS A 26 3.06 4.14 9.35
N ASN A 27 2.50 5.00 8.51
CA ASN A 27 3.01 5.31 7.17
C ASN A 27 3.26 4.05 6.32
N LYS A 28 2.26 3.15 6.27
CA LYS A 28 2.35 1.87 5.54
C LYS A 28 1.12 1.60 4.69
N LEU A 29 1.31 0.89 3.58
CA LEU A 29 0.19 0.24 2.86
C LEU A 29 0.06 -1.20 3.35
N ILE A 30 -1.17 -1.62 3.62
CA ILE A 30 -1.45 -2.98 4.09
C ILE A 30 -2.48 -3.61 3.16
N CYS A 31 -2.24 -4.85 2.74
CA CYS A 31 -3.19 -5.60 1.93
C CYS A 31 -4.32 -6.19 2.79
N LYS A 32 -5.57 -5.92 2.43
CA LYS A 32 -6.76 -6.47 3.11
C LYS A 32 -6.90 -7.99 2.97
N LYS A 33 -6.31 -8.59 1.92
CA LYS A 33 -6.46 -10.01 1.58
C LYS A 33 -5.37 -10.89 2.18
N CYS A 34 -4.10 -10.48 2.08
CA CYS A 34 -2.96 -11.30 2.50
C CYS A 34 -2.13 -10.69 3.64
N ASN A 35 -2.56 -9.57 4.22
CA ASN A 35 -1.90 -8.88 5.35
C ASN A 35 -0.44 -8.49 5.13
N ARG A 36 0.07 -8.52 3.88
CA ARG A 36 1.41 -7.98 3.58
C ARG A 36 1.42 -6.48 3.85
N VAL A 37 2.55 -6.05 4.40
CA VAL A 37 2.81 -4.67 4.78
C VAL A 37 3.89 -4.13 3.85
N TYR A 38 3.63 -2.96 3.28
CA TYR A 38 4.54 -2.25 2.40
C TYR A 38 4.88 -0.90 3.04
N ASP A 39 6.17 -0.62 3.19
CA ASP A 39 6.64 0.64 3.75
C ASP A 39 6.48 1.79 2.76
N ILE A 40 6.42 3.00 3.29
CA ILE A 40 6.41 4.23 2.51
C ILE A 40 7.64 5.03 2.93
N VAL A 41 8.59 5.17 2.01
CA VAL A 41 9.87 5.83 2.24
C VAL A 41 9.89 7.10 1.40
N GLU A 42 10.10 8.25 2.03
CA GLU A 42 10.09 9.57 1.35
C GLU A 42 8.81 9.84 0.52
N GLY A 43 7.69 9.30 1.00
CA GLY A 43 6.40 9.41 0.32
C GLY A 43 6.20 8.42 -0.84
N ILE A 44 7.14 7.51 -1.09
CA ILE A 44 7.09 6.49 -2.13
C ILE A 44 6.75 5.12 -1.51
N PRO A 45 5.62 4.50 -1.89
CA PRO A 45 5.30 3.14 -1.47
C PRO A 45 6.23 2.11 -2.10
N ILE A 46 6.86 1.27 -1.27
CA ILE A 46 7.78 0.22 -1.72
C ILE A 46 6.99 -1.06 -2.02
N LEU A 47 6.46 -1.17 -3.24
CA LEU A 47 5.65 -2.32 -3.71
C LEU A 47 6.48 -3.36 -4.47
N LEU A 48 7.55 -3.85 -3.85
CA LEU A 48 8.39 -4.90 -4.46
C LEU A 48 7.73 -6.27 -4.33
N ARG A 49 7.91 -7.10 -5.37
CA ARG A 49 7.31 -8.42 -5.50
C ARG A 49 8.42 -9.46 -5.26
N TYR A 50 8.60 -9.87 -4.01
CA TYR A 50 9.32 -11.11 -3.67
C TYR A 50 8.31 -12.26 -3.64
#